data_AF-A0AAJ1GJJ3-F1
#
_entry.id   AF-A0AAJ1GJJ3-F1
#
_cell.length_a   1.000
_cell.length_b   1.000
_cell.length_c   1.000
_cell.angle_alpha   90.00
_cell.angle_beta   90.00
_cell.angle_gamma   90.00
#
_symmetry.space_group_name_H-M   'P 1'
#
loop_
_entity.id
_entity.type
_entity.pdbx_description
1 polymer ?
#
loop_
_entity_poly.entity_id
_entity_poly.type
_entity_poly.pdbx_seq_one_letter_code
_entity_poly.pdbx_strand_id
1 'polypeptide(L)'
;MIHKTVKKVILIAGGLYITYLVGVVILAESIPYPTSSQQLNEAEKVVERYVGENNGVKMINTSSNFTAEMFDRIIHIEGNSKENPEQVLRMDLDQVSNESEKITGKSINKICKSNNGGKKFTCADAE
;
A
#
# COMPACT_ATOMS: atom_id res chain seq x y z
N MET A 1 51.11 19.26 -22.37
CA MET A 1 49.66 19.49 -22.62
C MET A 1 48.77 18.41 -22.00
N ILE A 2 49.02 17.12 -22.31
CA ILE A 2 48.27 15.91 -21.88
C ILE A 2 47.63 16.00 -20.47
N HIS A 3 48.41 16.32 -19.43
CA HIS A 3 47.93 16.36 -18.03
C HIS A 3 46.75 17.33 -17.79
N LYS A 4 46.59 18.38 -18.61
CA LYS A 4 45.46 19.32 -18.54
C LYS A 4 44.19 18.74 -19.18
N THR A 5 44.33 17.89 -20.20
CA THR A 5 43.24 17.14 -20.84
C THR A 5 42.75 16.01 -19.93
N VAL A 6 43.66 15.20 -19.38
CA VAL A 6 43.33 14.09 -18.46
C VAL A 6 42.55 14.61 -17.24
N LYS A 7 42.97 15.73 -16.64
CA LYS A 7 42.25 16.33 -15.50
C LYS A 7 40.83 16.83 -15.86
N LYS A 8 40.58 17.23 -17.11
CA LYS A 8 39.21 17.51 -17.62
C LYS A 8 38.36 16.24 -17.75
N VAL A 9 38.92 15.16 -18.29
CA VAL A 9 38.20 13.88 -18.45
C VAL A 9 37.78 13.31 -17.10
N ILE A 10 38.68 13.33 -16.10
CA ILE A 10 38.38 12.88 -14.73
C ILE A 10 37.24 13.70 -14.09
N LEU A 11 37.22 15.03 -14.30
CA LEU A 11 36.13 15.89 -13.81
C LEU A 11 34.78 15.55 -14.45
N ILE A 12 34.75 15.29 -15.77
CA ILE A 12 33.52 14.93 -16.49
C ILE A 12 33.02 13.55 -16.03
N ALA A 13 33.91 12.55 -15.94
CA ALA A 13 33.57 11.22 -15.47
C ALA A 13 33.06 11.22 -14.00
N GLY A 14 33.70 11.99 -13.12
CA GLY A 14 33.25 12.17 -11.74
C GLY A 14 31.88 12.86 -11.64
N GLY A 15 31.62 13.88 -12.45
CA GLY A 15 30.31 14.53 -12.53
C GLY A 15 29.20 13.59 -12.99
N LEU A 16 29.45 12.77 -14.01
CA LEU A 16 28.53 11.75 -14.49
C LEU A 16 28.26 10.64 -13.45
N TYR A 17 29.28 10.26 -12.67
CA TYR A 17 29.12 9.30 -11.59
C TYR A 17 28.25 9.85 -10.44
N ILE A 18 28.44 11.12 -10.06
CA ILE A 18 27.63 11.78 -9.03
C ILE A 18 26.17 11.92 -9.48
N THR A 19 25.90 12.34 -10.73
CA THR A 19 24.52 12.45 -11.22
C THR A 19 23.84 11.08 -11.37
N TYR A 20 24.59 10.03 -11.73
CA TYR A 20 24.09 8.65 -11.67
C TYR A 20 23.69 8.25 -10.24
N LEU A 21 24.55 8.48 -9.23
CA LEU A 21 24.23 8.15 -7.84
C LEU A 21 23.00 8.91 -7.31
N VAL A 22 22.87 10.20 -7.61
CA VAL A 22 21.68 10.99 -7.24
C VAL A 22 20.42 10.44 -7.91
N GLY A 23 20.49 10.06 -9.19
CA GLY A 23 19.38 9.40 -9.89
C GLY A 23 18.99 8.07 -9.25
N VAL A 24 19.96 7.25 -8.84
CA VAL A 24 19.72 5.97 -8.13
C VAL A 24 19.08 6.20 -6.75
N VAL A 25 19.48 7.22 -5.99
CA VAL A 25 18.86 7.55 -4.70
C VAL A 25 17.41 7.99 -4.87
N ILE A 26 17.13 8.90 -5.82
CA ILE A 26 15.74 9.35 -6.10
C ILE A 26 14.87 8.19 -6.57
N LEU A 27 15.40 7.28 -7.39
CA LEU A 27 14.70 6.07 -7.80
C LEU A 27 14.47 5.10 -6.62
N ALA A 28 15.40 5.00 -5.67
CA ALA A 28 15.26 4.17 -4.48
C ALA A 28 14.22 4.74 -3.49
N GLU A 29 14.17 6.07 -3.29
CA GLU A 29 13.11 6.75 -2.53
C GLU A 29 11.74 6.68 -3.22
N SER A 30 11.71 6.36 -4.52
CA SER A 30 10.49 6.10 -5.29
C SER A 30 10.02 4.65 -5.20
N ILE A 31 10.84 3.71 -4.68
CA ILE A 31 10.38 2.36 -4.35
C ILE A 31 9.53 2.46 -3.08
N PRO A 32 8.28 1.93 -3.06
CA PRO A 32 7.48 1.94 -1.84
C PRO A 32 8.22 1.18 -0.73
N TYR A 33 8.26 1.78 0.47
CA TYR A 33 8.94 1.18 1.62
C TYR A 33 8.41 -0.24 1.88
N PRO A 34 9.30 -1.22 2.17
CA PRO A 34 8.86 -2.57 2.46
C PRO A 34 7.94 -2.54 3.67
N THR A 35 6.75 -3.13 3.52
CA THR A 35 5.64 -2.98 4.45
C THR A 35 6.06 -3.31 5.88
N SER A 36 5.93 -2.34 6.79
CA SER A 36 5.95 -2.65 8.22
C SER A 36 4.76 -3.56 8.54
N SER A 37 5.02 -4.79 8.97
CA SER A 37 3.98 -5.77 9.34
C SER A 37 3.03 -5.23 10.41
N GLN A 38 3.47 -4.24 11.18
CA GLN A 38 2.66 -3.51 12.15
C GLN A 38 1.56 -2.65 11.49
N GLN A 39 1.82 -2.03 10.32
CA GLN A 39 0.80 -1.25 9.61
C GLN A 39 -0.31 -2.15 9.06
N LEU A 40 0.02 -3.31 8.46
CA LEU A 40 -0.98 -4.29 8.01
C LEU A 40 -1.85 -4.76 9.18
N ASN A 41 -1.23 -5.13 10.29
CA ASN A 41 -1.92 -5.66 11.47
C ASN A 41 -2.82 -4.61 12.17
N GLU A 42 -2.50 -3.31 12.08
CA GLU A 42 -3.40 -2.23 12.53
C GLU A 42 -4.48 -1.92 11.48
N ALA A 43 -4.19 -2.03 10.18
CA ALA A 43 -5.18 -1.88 9.10
C ALA A 43 -6.26 -2.96 9.12
N GLU A 44 -5.88 -4.23 9.36
CA GLU A 44 -6.81 -5.36 9.56
C GLU A 44 -7.80 -5.06 10.70
N LYS A 45 -7.32 -4.60 11.87
CA LYS A 45 -8.17 -4.23 13.01
C LYS A 45 -9.09 -3.04 12.71
N VAL A 46 -8.63 -2.10 11.89
CA VAL A 46 -9.43 -0.95 11.44
C VAL A 46 -10.57 -1.42 10.54
N VAL A 47 -10.29 -2.31 9.57
CA VAL A 47 -11.29 -2.89 8.66
C VAL A 47 -12.28 -3.78 9.41
N GLU A 48 -11.82 -4.70 10.26
CA GLU A 48 -12.69 -5.57 11.06
C GLU A 48 -13.65 -4.77 11.95
N ARG A 49 -13.15 -3.70 12.57
CA ARG A 49 -13.98 -2.79 13.37
C ARG A 49 -14.98 -2.03 12.51
N TYR A 50 -14.51 -1.37 11.44
CA TYR A 50 -15.37 -0.58 10.57
C TYR A 50 -16.52 -1.42 10.00
N VAL A 51 -16.24 -2.63 9.52
CA VAL A 51 -17.23 -3.54 8.94
C VAL A 51 -18.20 -4.06 10.01
N GLY A 52 -17.72 -4.36 11.21
CA GLY A 52 -18.57 -4.72 12.34
C GLY A 52 -19.52 -3.60 12.76
N GLU A 53 -19.05 -2.34 12.75
CA GLU A 53 -19.81 -1.15 13.16
C GLU A 53 -20.80 -0.67 12.07
N ASN A 54 -20.38 -0.63 10.80
CA ASN A 54 -21.13 0.00 9.71
C ASN A 54 -21.91 -1.00 8.83
N ASN A 55 -21.50 -2.26 8.78
CA ASN A 55 -22.18 -3.29 7.99
C ASN A 55 -22.84 -4.38 8.84
N GLY A 56 -22.63 -4.38 10.16
CA GLY A 56 -23.26 -5.31 11.10
C GLY A 56 -22.83 -6.77 10.95
N VAL A 57 -21.82 -7.06 10.12
CA VAL A 57 -21.32 -8.41 9.84
C VAL A 57 -19.90 -8.58 10.35
N LYS A 58 -19.52 -9.82 10.65
CA LYS A 58 -18.11 -10.17 10.91
C LYS A 58 -17.45 -10.65 9.63
N MET A 59 -16.25 -10.17 9.32
CA MET A 59 -15.43 -10.75 8.26
C MET A 59 -14.80 -12.08 8.72
N ILE A 60 -14.56 -12.96 7.76
CA ILE A 60 -13.52 -13.99 7.82
C ILE A 60 -12.49 -13.58 6.77
N ASN A 61 -11.27 -13.31 7.20
CA ASN A 61 -10.15 -13.20 6.27
C ASN A 61 -9.75 -14.62 5.83
N THR A 62 -9.78 -14.90 4.52
CA THR A 62 -9.63 -16.26 3.98
C THR A 62 -8.38 -16.37 3.13
N SER A 63 -7.52 -17.36 3.41
CA SER A 63 -6.21 -17.55 2.77
C SER A 63 -6.24 -17.93 1.28
N SER A 64 -7.40 -17.98 0.63
CA SER A 64 -7.61 -18.61 -0.68
C SER A 64 -7.45 -17.70 -1.90
N ASN A 65 -7.38 -16.38 -1.74
CA ASN A 65 -6.94 -15.42 -2.76
C ASN A 65 -6.63 -14.08 -2.06
N PHE A 66 -5.40 -13.96 -1.54
CA PHE A 66 -4.90 -12.82 -0.75
C PHE A 66 -5.58 -12.60 0.62
N THR A 67 -5.13 -11.59 1.37
CA THR A 67 -5.45 -11.39 2.81
C THR A 67 -5.25 -9.95 3.28
N ALA A 68 -4.07 -9.37 3.06
CA ALA A 68 -3.77 -7.95 3.25
C ALA A 68 -2.49 -7.61 2.45
N GLU A 69 -2.61 -6.81 1.39
CA GLU A 69 -1.50 -6.55 0.45
C GLU A 69 -1.17 -5.05 0.35
N MET A 70 -0.13 -4.73 -0.42
CA MET A 70 0.38 -3.37 -0.57
C MET A 70 0.68 -3.06 -2.05
N PHE A 71 0.00 -2.04 -2.58
CA PHE A 71 0.19 -1.55 -3.94
C PHE A 71 0.20 -0.02 -3.93
N ASP A 72 1.24 0.58 -4.53
CA ASP A 72 1.33 2.04 -4.82
C ASP A 72 0.78 2.97 -3.71
N ARG A 73 1.35 2.84 -2.51
CA ARG A 73 0.99 3.62 -1.29
C ARG A 73 -0.39 3.33 -0.67
N ILE A 74 -1.11 2.32 -1.17
CA ILE A 74 -2.36 1.79 -0.63
C ILE A 74 -2.11 0.43 0.06
N ILE A 75 -2.88 0.12 1.10
CA ILE A 75 -3.06 -1.19 1.73
C ILE A 75 -4.41 -1.75 1.27
N HIS A 76 -4.42 -2.96 0.72
CA HIS A 76 -5.60 -3.62 0.18
C HIS A 76 -6.05 -4.76 1.09
N ILE A 77 -7.28 -4.72 1.61
CA ILE A 77 -7.82 -5.78 2.49
C ILE A 77 -9.12 -6.31 1.91
N GLU A 78 -9.21 -7.64 1.75
CA GLU A 78 -10.42 -8.33 1.29
C GLU A 78 -10.78 -9.48 2.25
N GLY A 79 -12.07 -9.75 2.39
CA GLY A 79 -12.56 -10.91 3.14
C GLY A 79 -14.06 -11.13 2.97
N ASN A 80 -14.51 -12.34 3.32
CA ASN A 80 -15.90 -12.76 3.14
C ASN A 80 -16.70 -12.48 4.42
N SER A 81 -18.02 -12.24 4.32
CA SER A 81 -18.86 -12.22 5.51
C SER A 81 -18.97 -13.63 6.10
N LYS A 82 -18.79 -13.74 7.42
CA LYS A 82 -19.00 -14.96 8.20
C LYS A 82 -20.41 -15.53 8.08
N GLU A 83 -21.39 -14.65 7.86
CA GLU A 83 -22.81 -14.98 7.80
C GLU A 83 -23.30 -15.19 6.35
N ASN A 84 -22.58 -14.63 5.37
CA ASN A 84 -22.81 -14.89 3.95
C ASN A 84 -21.47 -14.96 3.19
N PRO A 85 -20.92 -16.16 2.94
CA PRO A 85 -19.68 -16.32 2.18
C PRO A 85 -19.70 -15.82 0.74
N GLU A 86 -20.87 -15.60 0.12
CA GLU A 86 -20.97 -14.94 -1.20
C GLU A 86 -20.84 -13.42 -1.12
N GLN A 87 -21.06 -12.84 0.07
CA GLN A 87 -20.75 -11.43 0.33
C GLN A 87 -19.25 -11.29 0.57
N VAL A 88 -18.59 -10.56 -0.33
CA VAL A 88 -17.16 -10.22 -0.23
C VAL A 88 -17.04 -8.71 0.00
N LEU A 89 -16.26 -8.33 1.00
CA LEU A 89 -15.96 -6.94 1.34
C LEU A 89 -14.48 -6.68 1.06
N ARG A 90 -14.22 -5.55 0.43
CA ARG A 90 -12.91 -5.11 -0.04
C ARG A 90 -12.74 -3.64 0.35
N MET A 91 -11.63 -3.30 0.98
CA MET A 91 -11.36 -1.95 1.48
C MET A 91 -9.93 -1.55 1.14
N ASP A 92 -9.78 -0.35 0.60
CA ASP A 92 -8.49 0.25 0.27
C ASP A 92 -8.18 1.32 1.33
N LEU A 93 -6.95 1.33 1.86
CA LEU A 93 -6.50 2.25 2.90
C LEU A 93 -5.18 2.95 2.52
N ASP A 94 -5.09 4.26 2.74
CA ASP A 94 -3.84 5.01 2.59
C ASP A 94 -2.81 4.61 3.65
N GLN A 95 -1.55 4.44 3.21
CA GLN A 95 -0.42 4.23 4.12
C GLN A 95 -0.05 5.50 4.88
N VAL A 96 0.38 5.34 6.13
CA VAL A 96 1.04 6.43 6.88
C VAL A 96 2.54 6.41 6.59
N SER A 97 3.08 7.56 6.17
CA SER A 97 4.49 7.71 5.75
C SER A 97 5.50 7.75 6.91
N ASN A 98 5.05 7.55 8.14
CA ASN A 98 5.82 7.68 9.37
C ASN A 98 5.58 6.44 10.24
N GLU A 99 6.65 5.75 10.65
CA GLU A 99 6.56 4.54 11.49
C GLU A 99 5.94 4.79 12.87
N SER A 100 5.93 6.04 13.33
CA SER A 100 5.29 6.45 14.59
C SER A 100 3.77 6.69 14.45
N GLU A 101 3.28 6.85 13.23
CA GLU A 101 1.85 7.01 12.94
C GLU A 101 1.16 5.65 12.81
N LYS A 102 -0.17 5.64 12.92
CA LYS A 102 -0.99 4.43 12.85
C LYS A 102 -2.07 4.60 11.80
N ILE A 103 -2.37 3.50 11.11
CA ILE A 103 -3.57 3.39 10.27
C ILE A 103 -4.81 3.59 11.17
N THR A 104 -5.79 4.37 10.68
CA THR A 104 -7.06 4.62 11.39
C THR A 104 -8.23 4.51 10.43
N GLY A 105 -9.48 4.64 10.91
CA GLY A 105 -10.65 4.69 10.03
C GLY A 105 -10.57 5.77 8.95
N LYS A 106 -9.87 6.90 9.23
CA LYS A 106 -9.62 7.97 8.25
C LYS A 106 -8.62 7.60 7.14
N SER A 107 -7.90 6.49 7.30
CA SER A 107 -7.04 5.95 6.26
C SER A 107 -7.84 5.19 5.21
N ILE A 108 -9.05 4.71 5.53
CA ILE A 108 -9.91 4.07 4.53
C ILE A 108 -10.26 5.11 3.47
N ASN A 109 -9.86 4.88 2.23
CA ASN A 109 -10.16 5.77 1.11
C ASN A 109 -11.34 5.24 0.27
N LYS A 110 -11.58 3.93 0.28
CA LYS A 110 -12.58 3.28 -0.59
C LYS A 110 -13.13 1.98 -0.02
N ILE A 111 -14.41 1.74 -0.30
CA ILE A 111 -15.20 0.64 0.24
C ILE A 111 -15.93 -0.05 -0.91
N CYS A 112 -15.62 -1.32 -1.13
CA CYS A 112 -16.17 -2.15 -2.19
C CYS A 112 -16.92 -3.37 -1.63
N LYS A 113 -18.14 -3.61 -2.10
CA LYS A 113 -18.98 -4.75 -1.72
C LYS A 113 -19.41 -5.57 -2.93
N SER A 114 -19.16 -6.87 -2.89
CA SER A 114 -19.72 -7.89 -3.77
C SER A 114 -20.78 -8.70 -3.01
N ASN A 115 -21.83 -9.15 -3.71
CA ASN A 115 -22.81 -10.12 -3.19
C ASN A 115 -22.86 -11.38 -4.08
N ASN A 116 -21.79 -11.73 -4.80
CA ASN A 116 -21.76 -12.81 -5.78
C ASN A 116 -20.42 -13.56 -5.86
N GLY A 117 -19.70 -13.64 -4.74
CA GLY A 117 -18.41 -14.33 -4.64
C GLY A 117 -17.28 -13.62 -5.39
N GLY A 118 -17.20 -12.28 -5.28
CA GLY A 118 -16.13 -11.44 -5.85
C GLY A 118 -16.29 -11.11 -7.33
N LYS A 119 -17.32 -11.62 -8.01
CA LYS A 119 -17.47 -11.50 -9.48
C LYS A 119 -17.89 -10.10 -9.93
N LYS A 120 -18.55 -9.32 -9.08
CA LYS A 120 -18.86 -7.90 -9.32
C LYS A 120 -18.93 -7.13 -8.00
N PHE A 121 -18.06 -6.14 -7.85
CA PHE A 121 -18.11 -5.18 -6.76
C PHE A 121 -18.93 -3.94 -7.15
N THR A 122 -19.64 -3.38 -6.19
CA THR A 122 -20.09 -1.99 -6.16
C THR A 122 -19.17 -1.26 -5.17
N CYS A 123 -18.55 -0.16 -5.57
CA CYS A 123 -17.65 0.61 -4.72
C CYS A 123 -18.16 2.03 -4.50
N ALA A 124 -17.84 2.59 -3.34
CA ALA A 124 -17.94 4.00 -3.02
C ALA A 124 -16.62 4.44 -2.38
N ASP A 125 -16.29 5.72 -2.51
CA ASP A 125 -15.21 6.36 -1.77
C ASP A 125 -15.68 6.65 -0.33
N ALA A 126 -14.77 6.76 0.62
CA ALA A 126 -15.09 7.03 2.03
C ALA A 126 -15.12 8.55 2.35
N GLU A 127 -15.93 8.95 3.33
CA GLU A 127 -16.03 10.33 3.88
C GLU A 127 -15.17 10.55 5.14
#